data_AF-A0AAU7SWH1-F1
#
_entry.id   AF-A0AAU7SWH1-F1
#
_cell.length_a   1.000
_cell.length_b   1.000
_cell.length_c   1.000
_cell.angle_alpha   90.00
_cell.angle_beta   90.00
_cell.angle_gamma   90.00
#
_symmetry.space_group_name_H-M   'P 1'
#
loop_
_entity.id
_entity.type
_entity.pdbx_description
1 polymer ?
#
loop_
_entity_poly.entity_id
_entity_poly.type
_entity_poly.pdbx_seq_one_letter_code
_entity_poly.pdbx_strand_id
1 'polypeptide(L)'
;MNIHTFELWARYHLWATHRLSISLHAVSDEDFLKDCGLFLKSILGTLNHLLVAEHELWFSRFSKGESPAIALNSVIETDRHRLLERLLQSAGQWQI
;
A
#
# COMPACT_ATOMS: atom_id res chain seq x y z
N MET A 1 18.98 9.69 12.47
CA MET A 1 18.68 8.99 11.20
C MET A 1 19.36 9.75 10.07
N ASN A 2 20.04 9.07 9.14
CA ASN A 2 20.68 9.71 7.99
C ASN A 2 19.95 9.35 6.69
N ILE A 3 20.27 10.05 5.60
CA ILE A 3 19.62 9.83 4.29
C ILE A 3 19.76 8.37 3.81
N HIS A 4 20.93 7.75 4.03
CA HIS A 4 21.16 6.35 3.67
C HIS A 4 20.25 5.36 4.39
N THR A 5 19.80 5.68 5.60
CA THR A 5 18.82 4.86 6.33
C THR A 5 17.47 4.90 5.60
N PHE A 6 17.03 6.07 5.15
CA PHE A 6 15.79 6.22 4.40
C PHE A 6 15.86 5.58 3.02
N GLU A 7 16.98 5.71 2.32
CA GLU A 7 17.22 5.01 1.05
C GLU A 7 17.13 3.47 1.22
N LEU A 8 17.73 2.94 2.29
CA LEU A 8 17.62 1.51 2.61
C LEU A 8 16.18 1.10 2.87
N TRP A 9 15.43 1.91 3.62
CA TRP A 9 14.02 1.64 3.90
C TRP A 9 13.13 1.73 2.65
N ALA A 10 13.38 2.69 1.75
CA ALA A 10 12.67 2.79 0.47
C ALA A 10 12.92 1.55 -0.41
N ARG A 11 14.17 1.07 -0.48
CA ARG A 11 14.51 -0.19 -1.17
C ARG A 11 13.85 -1.40 -0.51
N TYR A 12 13.89 -1.48 0.81
CA TYR A 12 13.25 -2.55 1.56
C TYR A 12 11.74 -2.56 1.36
N HIS A 13 11.10 -1.38 1.40
CA HIS A 13 9.68 -1.22 1.20
C HIS A 13 9.25 -1.74 -0.18
N LEU A 14 9.93 -1.34 -1.26
CA LEU A 14 9.64 -1.88 -2.60
C LEU A 14 9.83 -3.40 -2.66
N TRP A 15 10.92 -3.92 -2.10
CA TRP A 15 11.17 -5.37 -2.04
C TRP A 15 10.07 -6.11 -1.28
N ALA A 16 9.65 -5.58 -0.13
CA ALA A 16 8.60 -6.16 0.71
C ALA A 16 7.24 -6.15 0.01
N THR A 17 6.89 -5.03 -0.63
CA THR A 17 5.64 -4.90 -1.41
C THR A 17 5.63 -5.88 -2.60
N HIS A 18 6.76 -6.06 -3.28
CA HIS A 18 6.89 -7.07 -4.35
C HIS A 18 6.71 -8.50 -3.83
N ARG A 19 7.36 -8.85 -2.70
CA ARG A 19 7.21 -10.15 -2.04
C ARG A 19 5.76 -10.41 -1.61
N LEU A 20 5.11 -9.41 -1.02
CA LEU A 20 3.70 -9.47 -0.62
C LEU A 20 2.81 -9.69 -1.85
N SER A 21 2.98 -8.90 -2.91
CA SER A 21 2.22 -9.03 -4.15
C SER A 21 2.31 -10.45 -4.73
N ILE A 22 3.52 -11.01 -4.84
CA ILE A 22 3.72 -12.40 -5.28
C ILE A 22 2.95 -13.39 -4.40
N SER A 23 3.05 -13.26 -3.07
CA SER A 23 2.37 -14.20 -2.17
C SER A 23 0.84 -14.18 -2.30
N LEU A 24 0.27 -13.03 -2.69
CA LEU A 24 -1.17 -12.85 -2.83
C LEU A 24 -1.73 -13.32 -4.18
N HIS A 25 -0.88 -13.71 -5.14
CA HIS A 25 -1.33 -14.27 -6.42
C HIS A 25 -2.07 -15.61 -6.22
N ALA A 26 -1.66 -16.41 -5.24
CA ALA A 26 -2.27 -17.71 -4.94
C ALA A 26 -3.58 -17.60 -4.15
N VAL A 27 -3.94 -16.41 -3.66
CA VAL A 27 -5.17 -16.18 -2.91
C VAL A 27 -6.34 -16.01 -3.89
N SER A 28 -7.44 -16.71 -3.63
CA SER A 28 -8.67 -16.61 -4.42
C SER A 28 -9.30 -15.21 -4.27
N ASP A 29 -10.08 -14.77 -5.25
CA ASP A 29 -10.79 -13.49 -5.14
C ASP A 29 -11.77 -13.49 -3.97
N GLU A 30 -12.41 -14.62 -3.69
CA GLU A 30 -13.30 -14.79 -2.54
C GLU A 30 -12.55 -14.54 -1.23
N ASP A 31 -11.42 -15.22 -1.01
CA ASP A 31 -10.64 -15.08 0.22
C ASP A 31 -9.99 -13.70 0.35
N PHE A 32 -9.69 -13.04 -0.77
CA PHE A 32 -9.14 -11.70 -0.78
C PHE A 32 -10.15 -10.65 -0.25
N LEU A 33 -11.44 -10.88 -0.50
CA LEU A 33 -12.55 -10.00 -0.11
C LEU A 33 -13.17 -10.42 1.23
N LYS A 34 -12.99 -11.65 1.64
CA LYS A 34 -13.60 -12.25 2.83
C LYS A 34 -13.27 -11.49 4.11
N ASP A 35 -14.29 -11.31 4.96
CA ASP A 35 -14.09 -10.87 6.34
C ASP A 35 -13.45 -12.00 7.14
N CYS A 36 -12.20 -11.80 7.53
CA CYS A 36 -11.36 -12.72 8.30
C CYS A 36 -11.12 -12.22 9.73
N GLY A 37 -11.89 -11.23 10.21
CA GLY A 37 -11.72 -10.65 11.55
C GLY A 37 -10.47 -9.77 11.71
N LEU A 38 -9.85 -9.35 10.59
CA LEU A 38 -8.77 -8.38 10.61
C LEU A 38 -9.30 -7.00 11.06
N PHE A 39 -8.43 -6.10 11.49
CA PHE A 39 -8.84 -4.73 11.88
C PHE A 39 -9.62 -4.01 10.75
N LEU A 40 -9.23 -4.25 9.50
CA LEU A 40 -9.91 -3.75 8.29
C LEU A 40 -10.72 -4.84 7.58
N LYS A 41 -11.14 -5.86 8.35
CA LYS A 41 -11.98 -7.01 7.97
C LYS A 41 -11.33 -7.98 6.97
N SER A 42 -10.81 -7.50 5.85
CA SER A 42 -10.30 -8.33 4.75
C SER A 42 -8.88 -7.97 4.32
N ILE A 43 -8.31 -8.79 3.43
CA ILE A 43 -7.03 -8.48 2.77
C ILE A 43 -7.19 -7.21 1.93
N LEU A 44 -8.26 -7.08 1.14
CA LEU A 44 -8.56 -5.87 0.36
C LEU A 44 -8.56 -4.62 1.24
N GLY A 45 -9.27 -4.65 2.38
CA GLY A 45 -9.34 -3.51 3.29
C GLY A 45 -7.96 -3.16 3.86
N THR A 46 -7.19 -4.17 4.26
CA THR A 46 -5.84 -4.00 4.80
C THR A 46 -4.89 -3.38 3.78
N LEU A 47 -4.90 -3.85 2.53
CA LEU A 47 -4.04 -3.31 1.48
C LEU A 47 -4.48 -1.91 1.01
N ASN A 48 -5.78 -1.62 1.00
CA ASN A 48 -6.26 -0.26 0.74
C ASN A 48 -5.78 0.72 1.80
N HIS A 49 -5.75 0.31 3.08
CA HIS A 49 -5.20 1.15 4.13
C HIS A 49 -3.72 1.46 3.92
N LEU A 50 -2.92 0.50 3.45
CA LEU A 50 -1.53 0.75 3.07
C LEU A 50 -1.45 1.80 1.96
N LEU A 51 -2.24 1.65 0.89
CA LEU A 51 -2.27 2.59 -0.23
C LEU A 51 -2.70 4.01 0.22
N VAL A 52 -3.75 4.12 1.04
CA VAL A 52 -4.23 5.39 1.60
C VAL A 52 -3.14 6.05 2.44
N ALA A 53 -2.55 5.31 3.37
CA ALA A 53 -1.57 5.85 4.29
C ALA A 53 -0.29 6.26 3.55
N GLU A 54 0.29 5.35 2.78
CA GLU A 54 1.60 5.58 2.17
C GLU A 54 1.52 6.60 1.02
N HIS A 55 0.57 6.46 0.10
CA HIS A 55 0.60 7.21 -1.15
C HIS A 55 -0.31 8.44 -1.11
N GLU A 56 -1.56 8.24 -0.71
CA GLU A 56 -2.55 9.33 -0.77
C GLU A 56 -2.33 10.38 0.32
N LEU A 57 -1.85 9.95 1.49
CA LEU A 57 -1.59 10.85 2.60
C LEU A 57 -0.12 11.24 2.68
N TRP A 58 0.79 10.30 2.94
CA TRP A 58 2.18 10.64 3.25
C TRP A 58 2.99 11.08 2.02
N PHE A 59 2.94 10.33 0.92
CA PHE A 59 3.64 10.72 -0.30
C PHE A 59 3.12 12.06 -0.81
N SER A 60 1.79 12.28 -0.84
CA SER A 60 1.21 13.57 -1.24
C SER A 60 1.72 14.73 -0.38
N ARG A 61 1.81 14.55 0.93
CA ARG A 61 2.36 15.57 1.85
C ARG A 61 3.81 15.88 1.58
N PHE A 62 4.66 14.85 1.46
CA PHE A 62 6.09 15.05 1.34
C PHE A 62 6.53 15.47 -0.08
N SER A 63 5.93 14.90 -1.12
CA SER A 63 6.32 15.14 -2.51
C SER A 63 5.59 16.32 -3.15
N LYS A 64 4.32 16.54 -2.80
CA LYS A 64 3.46 17.56 -3.44
C LYS A 64 3.13 18.75 -2.53
N GLY A 65 3.37 18.64 -1.22
CA GLY A 65 2.97 19.67 -0.26
C GLY A 65 1.45 19.72 -0.01
N GLU A 66 0.71 18.71 -0.46
CA GLU A 66 -0.74 18.63 -0.33
C GLU A 66 -1.13 17.81 0.90
N SER A 67 -2.20 18.20 1.62
CA SER A 67 -2.73 17.43 2.75
C SER A 67 -4.18 17.00 2.51
N PRO A 68 -4.42 15.92 1.75
CA PRO A 68 -5.76 15.41 1.52
C PRO A 68 -6.44 14.97 2.81
N ALA A 69 -7.76 15.20 2.89
CA ALA A 69 -8.61 14.72 3.97
C ALA A 69 -9.27 13.40 3.55
N ILE A 70 -8.52 12.31 3.65
CA ILE A 70 -8.98 10.95 3.32
C ILE A 70 -9.01 10.13 4.61
N ALA A 71 -10.11 9.41 4.86
CA ALA A 71 -10.22 8.56 6.04
C ALA A 71 -9.28 7.36 5.92
N LEU A 72 -8.60 6.97 7.01
CA LEU A 72 -7.60 5.89 6.98
C LEU A 72 -8.16 4.53 6.59
N ASN A 73 -9.48 4.31 6.75
CA ASN A 73 -10.17 3.08 6.37
C ASN A 73 -10.88 3.18 5.00
N SER A 74 -10.54 4.20 4.19
CA SER A 74 -11.12 4.35 2.86
C SER A 74 -10.69 3.19 1.95
N VAL A 75 -11.63 2.73 1.11
CA VAL A 75 -11.34 1.82 0.01
C VAL A 75 -11.27 2.65 -1.26
N ILE A 76 -10.08 2.75 -1.84
CA ILE A 76 -9.80 3.52 -3.06
C ILE A 76 -9.82 2.62 -4.28
N GLU A 77 -9.33 1.39 -4.14
CA GLU A 77 -9.32 0.39 -5.21
C GLU A 77 -10.12 -0.84 -4.76
N THR A 78 -11.15 -1.17 -5.53
CA THR A 78 -11.98 -2.36 -5.31
C THR A 78 -11.49 -3.57 -6.09
N ASP A 79 -10.75 -3.34 -7.18
CA ASP A 79 -10.13 -4.41 -7.96
C ASP A 79 -8.77 -4.80 -7.36
N ARG A 80 -8.58 -6.09 -7.08
CA ARG A 80 -7.36 -6.55 -6.41
C ARG A 80 -6.11 -6.42 -7.25
N HIS A 81 -6.23 -6.59 -8.56
CA HIS A 81 -5.09 -6.52 -9.46
C HIS A 81 -4.59 -5.07 -9.57
N ARG A 82 -5.53 -4.13 -9.74
CA ARG A 82 -5.24 -2.69 -9.74
C ARG A 82 -4.70 -2.22 -8.39
N LEU A 83 -5.24 -2.72 -7.28
CA LEU A 83 -4.72 -2.40 -5.94
C LEU A 83 -3.26 -2.84 -5.78
N LEU A 84 -2.93 -4.08 -6.16
CA LEU A 84 -1.56 -4.58 -6.09
C LEU A 84 -0.61 -3.86 -7.04
N GLU A 85 -1.05 -3.54 -8.25
CA GLU A 85 -0.29 -2.74 -9.22
C GLU A 85 0.02 -1.35 -8.65
N ARG A 86 -1.00 -0.67 -8.11
CA ARG A 86 -0.82 0.66 -7.52
C ARG A 86 0.10 0.65 -6.32
N LEU A 87 0.02 -0.36 -5.43
CA LEU A 87 0.94 -0.51 -4.31
C LEU A 87 2.39 -0.69 -4.77
N LEU A 88 2.62 -1.47 -5.83
CA LEU A 88 3.97 -1.63 -6.39
C LEU A 88 4.49 -0.32 -7.00
N GLN A 89 3.63 0.38 -7.74
CA GLN A 89 3.98 1.67 -8.33
C GLN A 89 4.26 2.73 -7.25
N SER A 90 3.41 2.86 -6.23
CA SER A 90 3.59 3.82 -5.14
C SER A 90 4.83 3.51 -4.31
N ALA A 91 5.09 2.24 -4.01
CA ALA A 91 6.30 1.83 -3.29
C ALA A 91 7.58 2.24 -4.05
N GLY A 92 7.55 2.17 -5.39
CA GLY A 92 8.67 2.57 -6.24
C GLY A 92 8.96 4.08 -6.22
N GLN A 93 7.95 4.92 -6.00
CA GLN A 93 8.12 6.38 -5.99
C GLN A 93 8.90 6.92 -4.79
N TRP A 94 9.09 6.09 -3.76
CA TRP A 94 9.92 6.44 -2.61
C TRP A 94 11.42 6.25 -2.87
N GLN A 95 11.79 5.60 -3.97
CA GLN A 95 13.18 5.49 -4.37
C GLN A 95 13.60 6.78 -5.06
N ILE A 96 14.61 7.45 -4.47
CA ILE A 96 15.23 8.69 -4.95
C ILE A 96 16.41 8.32 -5.86
#